data_AF-A0A942RMC2-F1
#
_entry.id   AF-A0A942RMC2-F1
#
_cell.length_a   1.000
_cell.length_b   1.000
_cell.length_c   1.000
_cell.angle_alpha   90.00
_cell.angle_beta   90.00
_cell.angle_gamma   90.00
#
_symmetry.space_group_name_H-M   'P 1'
#
loop_
_entity.id
_entity.type
_entity.pdbx_description
1 polymer ?
#
loop_
_entity_poly.entity_id
_entity_poly.type
_entity_poly.pdbx_seq_one_letter_code
_entity_poly.pdbx_strand_id
1 'polypeptide(L)'
;MELLQLKKELTNPLSDLISDEIYEILESRGLINERSVRDYRIRKKFKILRSQKVRTGDAIDALREEYPYLQFDTIRKIVHNPPKNISASN
;
A
#
# COMPACT_ATOMS: atom_id res chain seq x y z
N MET A 1 0.29 -37.66 6.84
CA MET A 1 -0.42 -36.36 6.83
C MET A 1 0.62 -35.28 6.72
N GLU A 2 1.10 -35.08 5.49
CA GLU A 2 2.09 -34.07 5.16
C GLU A 2 1.37 -32.73 5.14
N LEU A 3 1.62 -31.90 6.17
CA LEU A 3 1.13 -30.54 6.22
C LEU A 3 1.67 -29.83 4.98
N LEU A 4 0.79 -29.54 4.02
CA LEU A 4 1.07 -28.56 2.98
C LEU A 4 1.45 -27.28 3.71
N GLN A 5 2.74 -27.06 3.84
CA GLN A 5 3.28 -25.76 4.18
C GLN A 5 2.95 -24.92 2.96
N LEU A 6 1.76 -24.33 2.97
CA LEU A 6 1.44 -23.20 2.12
C LEU A 6 2.61 -22.25 2.33
N LYS A 7 3.54 -22.21 1.36
CA LYS A 7 4.39 -21.05 1.16
C LYS A 7 3.42 -19.94 0.79
N LYS A 8 2.77 -19.39 1.81
CA LYS A 8 2.18 -18.08 1.75
C LYS A 8 3.41 -17.23 1.49
N GLU A 9 3.60 -16.79 0.24
CA GLU A 9 4.52 -15.72 -0.05
C GLU A 9 4.02 -14.54 0.78
N LEU A 10 4.54 -14.43 2.01
CA LEU A 10 4.33 -13.31 2.89
C LEU A 10 5.06 -12.15 2.23
N THR A 11 4.37 -11.55 1.25
CA THR A 11 4.81 -10.32 0.62
C THR A 11 4.54 -9.21 1.62
N ASN A 12 5.46 -9.06 2.58
CA ASN A 12 5.47 -7.95 3.50
C ASN A 12 5.31 -6.65 2.70
N PRO A 13 4.15 -5.97 2.83
CA PRO A 13 3.83 -4.80 2.02
C PRO A 13 4.68 -3.59 2.41
N LEU A 14 5.41 -3.69 3.52
CA LEU A 14 6.30 -2.70 4.11
C LEU A 14 7.76 -3.19 4.14
N SER A 15 8.15 -4.12 3.28
CA SER A 15 9.50 -4.70 3.22
C SER A 15 10.62 -3.69 2.95
N ASP A 16 10.28 -2.50 2.45
CA ASP A 16 11.21 -1.38 2.31
C ASP A 16 11.36 -0.53 3.58
N LEU A 17 10.59 -0.82 4.63
CA LEU A 17 10.60 -0.10 5.91
C LEU A 17 10.97 -1.01 7.09
N ILE A 18 10.48 -2.25 7.09
CA ILE A 18 10.65 -3.22 8.19
C ILE A 18 10.86 -4.63 7.63
N SER A 19 11.58 -5.48 8.37
CA SER A 19 11.74 -6.90 8.02
C SER A 19 10.41 -7.65 8.13
N ASP A 20 10.35 -8.80 7.45
CA ASP A 20 9.16 -9.66 7.42
C ASP A 20 8.79 -10.15 8.83
N GLU A 21 9.80 -10.50 9.64
CA GLU A 21 9.63 -10.89 11.04
C GLU A 21 8.93 -9.78 11.85
N ILE A 22 9.37 -8.52 11.71
CA ILE A 22 8.76 -7.39 12.42
C ILE A 22 7.34 -7.15 11.92
N TYR A 23 7.11 -7.24 10.61
CA TYR A 23 5.77 -7.11 10.04
C TYR A 23 4.81 -8.16 10.62
N GLU A 24 5.22 -9.43 10.67
CA GLU A 24 4.42 -10.51 11.23
C GLU A 24 4.10 -10.32 12.73
N ILE A 25 5.07 -9.86 13.51
CA ILE A 25 4.87 -9.56 14.94
C ILE A 25 3.86 -8.42 15.13
N LEU A 26 3.96 -7.36 14.33
CA LEU A 26 3.04 -6.22 14.44
C LEU A 26 1.63 -6.59 13.97
N GLU A 27 1.53 -7.31 12.85
CA GLU A 27 0.27 -7.77 12.27
C GLU A 27 -0.47 -8.73 13.21
N SER A 28 0.23 -9.73 13.76
CA SER A 28 -0.36 -10.71 14.69
C SER A 28 -0.88 -10.10 15.99
N ARG A 29 -0.41 -8.91 16.35
CA ARG A 29 -0.86 -8.15 17.53
C ARG A 29 -1.89 -7.07 17.21
N GLY A 30 -2.33 -6.97 15.96
CA GLY A 30 -3.27 -5.93 15.51
C GLY A 30 -2.69 -4.51 15.58
N LEU A 31 -1.36 -4.38 15.51
CA LEU A 31 -0.66 -3.09 15.55
C LEU A 31 -0.48 -2.48 14.16
N ILE A 32 -0.86 -3.21 13.10
CA ILE A 32 -0.87 -2.72 11.73
C ILE A 32 -2.28 -2.26 11.36
N ASN A 33 -2.35 -1.07 10.77
CA ASN A 33 -3.59 -0.57 10.17
C ASN A 33 -3.62 -0.93 8.68
N GLU A 34 -4.43 -1.93 8.31
CA GLU A 34 -4.56 -2.41 6.93
C GLU A 34 -4.89 -1.30 5.92
N ARG A 35 -5.74 -0.34 6.31
CA ARG A 35 -6.10 0.80 5.45
C ARG A 35 -4.89 1.67 5.16
N SER A 36 -4.09 1.96 6.18
CA SER A 36 -2.86 2.75 6.03
C SER A 36 -1.83 2.02 5.15
N VAL A 37 -1.70 0.70 5.31
CA VAL A 37 -0.83 -0.15 4.49
C VAL A 37 -1.29 -0.16 3.04
N ARG A 38 -2.58 -0.34 2.77
CA ARG A 38 -3.15 -0.25 1.42
C ARG A 38 -2.85 1.10 0.79
N ASP A 39 -3.14 2.19 1.50
CA ASP A 39 -2.93 3.54 0.99
C ASP A 39 -1.45 3.81 0.70
N TYR A 40 -0.54 3.24 1.50
CA TYR A 40 0.91 3.25 1.22
C TYR A 40 1.26 2.54 -0.08
N ARG A 41 0.75 1.31 -0.29
CA ARG A 41 0.98 0.54 -1.52
C ARG A 41 0.46 1.28 -2.75
N ILE A 42 -0.74 1.86 -2.67
CA ILE A 42 -1.33 2.68 -3.74
C ILE A 42 -0.41 3.86 -4.08
N ARG A 43 0.07 4.61 -3.07
CA ARG A 43 1.01 5.72 -3.28
C ARG A 43 2.32 5.26 -3.92
N LYS A 44 2.90 4.16 -3.44
CA LYS A 44 4.14 3.60 -3.98
C LYS A 44 3.98 3.25 -5.46
N LYS A 45 2.92 2.52 -5.81
CA LYS A 45 2.67 2.14 -7.20
C LYS A 45 2.33 3.33 -8.09
N PHE A 46 1.55 4.30 -7.60
CA PHE A 46 1.30 5.55 -8.30
C PHE A 46 2.61 6.28 -8.64
N LYS A 47 3.55 6.37 -7.68
CA LYS A 47 4.86 7.00 -7.90
C LYS A 47 5.65 6.29 -9.01
N ILE A 48 5.60 4.95 -9.06
CA ILE A 48 6.23 4.15 -10.12
C ILE A 48 5.61 4.47 -11.49
N LEU A 49 4.28 4.46 -11.60
CA LEU A 49 3.57 4.79 -12.84
C LEU A 49 3.91 6.21 -13.32
N ARG A 50 3.97 7.17 -12.39
CA ARG A 50 4.36 8.56 -12.72
C ARG A 50 5.82 8.66 -13.18
N SER A 51 6.72 7.86 -12.63
CA SER A 51 8.12 7.80 -13.08
C SER A 51 8.26 7.24 -14.50
N GLN A 52 7.32 6.39 -14.92
CA GLN A 52 7.19 5.85 -16.28
C GLN A 52 6.43 6.80 -17.23
N LYS A 53 6.17 8.05 -16.82
CA LYS A 53 5.45 9.08 -17.58
C LYS A 53 3.98 8.74 -17.92
N VAL A 54 3.38 7.76 -17.26
CA VAL A 54 1.94 7.45 -17.37
C VAL A 54 1.15 8.65 -16.87
N ARG A 55 0.14 9.13 -17.61
CA ARG A 55 -0.65 10.31 -17.24
C ARG A 55 -1.41 10.05 -15.93
N THR A 56 -1.71 11.12 -15.19
CA THR A 56 -2.34 11.00 -13.87
C THR A 56 -3.67 10.24 -13.90
N GLY A 57 -4.54 10.52 -14.87
CA GLY A 57 -5.82 9.82 -15.02
C GLY A 57 -5.59 8.32 -15.26
N ASP A 58 -4.82 7.99 -16.29
CA ASP A 58 -4.48 6.61 -16.66
C ASP A 58 -3.81 5.84 -15.51
N ALA A 59 -2.95 6.50 -14.71
CA ALA A 59 -2.33 5.89 -13.54
C ALA A 59 -3.33 5.60 -12.42
N ILE A 60 -4.34 6.46 -12.23
CA ILE A 60 -5.42 6.23 -11.27
C ILE A 60 -6.35 5.11 -11.76
N ASP A 61 -6.65 5.06 -13.06
CA ASP A 61 -7.45 3.99 -13.64
C ASP A 61 -6.75 2.63 -13.54
N ALA A 62 -5.43 2.55 -13.81
CA ALA A 62 -4.64 1.34 -13.61
C ALA A 62 -4.67 0.86 -12.15
N LEU A 63 -4.58 1.78 -11.18
CA LEU A 63 -4.72 1.43 -9.77
C LEU A 63 -6.14 0.96 -9.44
N ARG A 64 -7.16 1.48 -10.12
CA ARG A 64 -8.55 1.05 -9.93
C ARG A 64 -8.77 -0.38 -10.39
N GLU A 65 -8.05 -0.84 -11.41
CA GLU A 65 -8.10 -2.26 -11.83
C GLU A 65 -7.63 -3.20 -10.72
N GLU A 66 -6.62 -2.79 -9.93
CA GLU A 66 -6.13 -3.57 -8.78
C GLU A 66 -6.98 -3.42 -7.51
N TYR A 67 -7.63 -2.25 -7.37
CA TYR A 67 -8.48 -1.92 -6.23
C TYR A 67 -9.90 -1.57 -6.72
N PRO A 68 -10.65 -2.52 -7.32
CA PRO A 68 -11.93 -2.25 -7.99
C PRO A 68 -13.02 -1.76 -7.05
N TYR A 69 -12.86 -2.01 -5.75
CA TYR A 69 -13.74 -1.52 -4.69
C TYR A 69 -13.51 -0.03 -4.34
N LEU A 70 -12.42 0.57 -4.81
CA LEU A 70 -12.14 2.00 -4.61
C LEU A 70 -12.64 2.82 -5.79
N GLN A 71 -13.36 3.90 -5.48
CA GLN A 71 -13.76 4.88 -6.49
C GLN A 71 -12.53 5.68 -6.99
N PHE A 72 -12.57 6.16 -8.23
CA PHE A 72 -11.51 7.00 -8.82
C PHE A 72 -11.16 8.18 -7.89
N ASP A 73 -12.18 8.88 -7.37
CA ASP A 73 -12.01 9.99 -6.43
C ASP A 73 -11.28 9.59 -5.14
N THR A 74 -11.50 8.36 -4.69
CA THR A 74 -10.87 7.83 -3.47
C THR A 74 -9.40 7.59 -3.71
N ILE A 75 -9.04 6.94 -4.83
CA ILE A 75 -7.65 6.73 -5.22
C ILE A 75 -6.95 8.08 -5.42
N ARG A 76 -7.60 9.05 -6.09
CA ARG A 76 -7.09 10.42 -6.24
C ARG A 76 -6.74 11.04 -4.89
N LYS A 77 -7.65 10.98 -3.91
CA LYS A 77 -7.40 11.51 -2.57
C LYS A 77 -6.22 10.81 -1.89
N ILE A 78 -6.13 9.48 -2.01
CA ILE A 78 -5.02 8.70 -1.41
C ILE A 78 -3.66 9.12 -1.98
N VAL A 79 -3.56 9.33 -3.30
CA VAL A 79 -2.28 9.63 -3.96
C VAL A 79 -1.85 11.08 -3.81
N HIS A 80 -2.79 12.01 -3.68
CA HIS A 80 -2.49 13.45 -3.57
C HIS A 80 -2.46 13.97 -2.12
N ASN A 81 -3.11 13.30 -1.18
CA ASN A 81 -3.16 13.70 0.23
C ASN A 81 -2.47 12.65 1.11
N PRO A 82 -1.12 12.58 1.11
CA PRO A 82 -0.40 11.71 2.03
C PRO A 82 -0.71 12.12 3.49
N PRO A 83 -0.57 11.18 4.46
CA PRO A 83 -0.75 11.50 5.87
C PRO A 83 0.11 12.71 6.25
N LYS A 84 -0.49 13.68 6.96
CA LYS A 84 0.21 14.90 7.36
C LYS A 84 1.39 14.53 8.25
N ASN A 85 2.57 15.04 7.92
CA ASN A 85 3.71 14.99 8.83
C ASN A 85 3.35 15.83 10.05
N ILE A 86 3.23 15.19 11.22
CA ILE A 86 2.88 15.84 12.50
C ILE A 86 3.93 16.91 12.88
N SER A 87 5.13 16.87 12.28
CA SER A 87 6.22 17.81 12.52
C SER A 87 6.15 19.15 11.76
N ALA A 88 5.22 19.33 10.82
CA ALA A 88 5.14 20.55 10.00
C ALA A 88 4.11 21.58 10.49
N SER A 89 3.73 21.52 11.76
CA SER A 89 2.76 22.43 12.40
C SER A 89 3.39 23.09 13.62
N ASN A 90 4.43 23.90 13.40
CA ASN A 90 4.97 24.85 14.37
C ASN A 90 5.11 26.20 13.68
#